data_AF-A0A9D7ZC25-F1
#
_entry.id   AF-A0A9D7ZC25-F1
#
_cell.length_a   1.000
_cell.length_b   1.000
_cell.length_c   1.000
_cell.angle_alpha   90.00
_cell.angle_beta   90.00
_cell.angle_gamma   90.00
#
_symmetry.space_group_name_H-M   'P 1'
#
loop_
_entity.id
_entity.type
_entity.pdbx_description
1 polymer ?
#
loop_
_entity_poly.entity_id
_entity_poly.type
_entity_poly.pdbx_seq_one_letter_code
_entity_poly.pdbx_strand_id
1 'polypeptide(L)'
;VAEMARIADTRVLAYPNAGLPNAFGEYDETPEETSGHLGEWAESGLVNIVGGCCGTTPKHIAAIAKAAKGQPPREYGARPPAMRLSGLEPFALSA
;
A
#
# COMPACT_ATOMS: atom_id res chain seq x y z
N VAL A 1 1.13 4.79 -2.80
CA VAL A 1 -0.08 3.94 -2.62
C VAL A 1 -1.32 4.59 -3.21
N ALA A 2 -1.64 5.84 -2.85
CA ALA A 2 -2.84 6.54 -3.32
C ALA A 2 -3.05 6.50 -4.84
N GLU A 3 -2.01 6.73 -5.63
CA GLU A 3 -2.12 6.70 -7.10
C GLU A 3 -2.47 5.30 -7.64
N MET A 4 -1.89 4.25 -7.06
CA MET A 4 -2.26 2.86 -7.40
C MET A 4 -3.71 2.56 -7.02
N ALA A 5 -4.15 3.01 -5.84
CA ALA A 5 -5.54 2.86 -5.38
C ALA A 5 -6.54 3.55 -6.32
N ARG A 6 -6.17 4.72 -6.85
CA ARG A 6 -7.00 5.50 -7.78
C ARG A 6 -7.23 4.79 -9.12
N ILE A 7 -6.22 4.10 -9.65
CA ILE A 7 -6.27 3.54 -11.01
C ILE A 7 -6.54 2.04 -11.07
N ALA A 8 -6.34 1.30 -9.98
CA ALA A 8 -6.52 -0.14 -9.94
C ALA A 8 -8.01 -0.53 -9.96
N ASP A 9 -8.38 -1.39 -10.89
CA ASP A 9 -9.62 -2.17 -10.90
C ASP A 9 -9.45 -3.54 -10.22
N THR A 10 -8.37 -3.68 -9.45
CA THR A 10 -8.02 -4.85 -8.64
C THR A 10 -7.78 -4.47 -7.19
N ARG A 11 -7.55 -5.50 -6.36
CA ARG A 11 -7.06 -5.31 -4.99
C ARG A 11 -5.70 -4.64 -4.99
N VAL A 12 -5.46 -3.79 -4.00
CA VAL A 12 -4.18 -3.17 -3.71
C VAL A 12 -3.60 -3.79 -2.43
N LEU A 13 -2.38 -4.30 -2.54
CA LEU A 13 -1.60 -4.86 -1.44
C LEU A 13 -0.39 -3.94 -1.19
N ALA A 14 -0.17 -3.54 0.06
CA ALA A 14 0.99 -2.76 0.47
C ALA A 14 1.76 -3.48 1.59
N TYR A 15 3.05 -3.71 1.38
CA TYR A 15 3.95 -4.34 2.35
C TYR A 15 5.32 -3.62 2.32
N PRO A 16 5.43 -2.44 2.93
CA PRO A 16 6.67 -1.67 2.90
C PRO A 16 7.75 -2.33 3.78
N ASN A 17 8.98 -1.87 3.60
CA ASN A 17 10.04 -2.10 4.58
C ASN A 17 9.73 -1.37 5.90
N ALA A 18 10.44 -1.70 6.98
CA ALA A 18 10.44 -0.91 8.22
C ALA A 18 11.30 0.37 8.03
N GLY A 19 10.81 1.28 7.17
CA GLY A 19 11.50 2.49 6.78
C GLY A 19 12.50 2.33 5.64
N LEU A 20 13.22 3.41 5.34
CA LEU A 20 14.35 3.37 4.42
C LEU A 20 15.56 2.73 5.11
N PRO A 21 16.40 1.99 4.37
CA PRO A 21 17.62 1.45 4.94
C PRO A 21 18.55 2.59 5.36
N ASN A 22 19.14 2.48 6.54
CA ASN A 22 20.14 3.41 7.03
C ASN A 22 21.51 3.18 6.34
N ALA A 23 22.53 3.96 6.70
CA ALA A 23 23.87 3.86 6.08
C ALA A 23 24.56 2.49 6.28
N PHE A 24 24.08 1.69 7.23
CA PHE A 24 24.54 0.32 7.50
C PHE A 24 23.66 -0.75 6.84
N GLY A 25 22.62 -0.35 6.10
CA GLY A 25 21.65 -1.26 5.48
C GLY A 25 20.61 -1.83 6.44
N GLU A 26 20.51 -1.29 7.65
CA GLU A 26 19.52 -1.70 8.66
C GLU A 26 18.24 -0.86 8.54
N TYR A 27 17.17 -1.34 9.18
CA TYR A 27 15.84 -0.75 9.13
C TYR A 27 15.42 -0.34 10.54
N ASP A 28 15.23 0.97 10.74
CA ASP A 28 15.13 1.56 12.08
C ASP A 28 13.70 1.89 12.51
N GLU A 29 12.70 1.85 11.60
CA GLU A 29 11.32 2.10 12.01
C GLU A 29 10.86 1.03 13.00
N THR A 30 10.16 1.49 14.02
CA THR A 30 9.55 0.65 15.05
C THR A 30 8.24 0.03 14.55
N PRO A 31 7.74 -1.04 15.22
CA PRO A 31 6.41 -1.59 14.94
C PRO A 31 5.30 -0.53 14.95
N GLU A 32 5.36 0.43 15.87
CA GLU A 32 4.40 1.52 16.03
C GLU A 32 4.44 2.49 14.85
N GLU A 33 5.62 2.93 14.42
CA GLU A 33 5.79 3.85 13.29
C GLU A 33 5.31 3.21 11.98
N THR A 34 5.82 2.03 11.65
CA THR A 34 5.41 1.32 10.43
C THR A 34 3.90 1.05 10.47
N SER A 35 3.36 0.50 11.56
CA SER A 35 1.92 0.19 11.64
C SER A 35 1.03 1.43 11.61
N GLY A 36 1.48 2.58 12.11
CA GLY A 36 0.78 3.86 12.02
C GLY A 36 0.51 4.25 10.57
N HIS A 37 1.56 4.25 9.73
CA HIS A 37 1.43 4.54 8.30
C HIS A 37 0.46 3.59 7.57
N LEU A 38 0.54 2.27 7.83
CA LEU A 38 -0.37 1.31 7.20
C LEU A 38 -1.80 1.40 7.74
N GLY A 39 -1.97 1.78 9.01
CA GLY A 39 -3.27 2.06 9.62
C GLY A 39 -3.97 3.22 8.94
N GLU A 40 -3.27 4.34 8.72
CA GLU A 40 -3.79 5.51 8.00
C GLU A 40 -4.23 5.15 6.56
N TRP A 41 -3.47 4.30 5.87
CA TRP A 41 -3.85 3.84 4.53
C TRP A 41 -5.09 2.96 4.54
N ALA A 42 -5.24 2.10 5.56
CA ALA A 42 -6.42 1.26 5.73
C ALA A 42 -7.67 2.10 6.06
N GLU A 43 -7.54 3.04 7.00
CA GLU A 43 -8.60 3.98 7.36
C GLU A 43 -9.02 4.87 6.18
N SER A 44 -8.05 5.32 5.38
CA SER A 44 -8.30 6.11 4.16
C SER A 44 -8.86 5.27 3.00
N GLY A 45 -9.08 3.97 3.18
CA GLY A 45 -9.62 3.08 2.16
C GLY A 45 -8.69 2.93 0.94
N LEU A 46 -7.37 3.01 1.12
CA LEU A 46 -6.41 2.95 0.00
C LEU A 46 -5.93 1.53 -0.31
N VAL A 47 -6.14 0.58 0.61
CA VAL A 47 -5.58 -0.77 0.55
C VAL A 47 -6.63 -1.84 0.84
N ASN A 48 -6.39 -3.03 0.32
CA ASN A 48 -7.18 -4.24 0.62
C ASN A 48 -6.41 -5.20 1.52
N ILE A 49 -5.08 -5.21 1.41
CA ILE A 49 -4.20 -6.08 2.18
C ILE A 49 -2.98 -5.25 2.61
N VAL A 50 -2.55 -5.45 3.85
CA VAL A 50 -1.36 -4.82 4.43
C VAL A 50 -0.41 -5.88 4.99
N GLY A 51 0.90 -5.62 4.93
CA GLY A 51 1.93 -6.53 5.41
C GLY A 51 3.28 -5.83 5.60
N GLY A 52 4.36 -6.61 5.59
CA GLY A 52 5.72 -6.10 5.75
C GLY A 52 6.73 -6.77 4.81
N CYS A 53 7.79 -6.04 4.47
CA CYS A 53 8.93 -6.51 3.69
C CYS A 53 10.21 -6.50 4.55
N CYS A 54 11.33 -5.98 4.03
CA CYS A 54 12.61 -5.97 4.73
C CYS A 54 12.56 -5.15 6.03
N GLY A 55 13.26 -5.60 7.06
CA GLY A 55 13.27 -4.97 8.39
C GLY A 55 12.03 -5.27 9.23
N THR A 56 10.92 -5.70 8.63
CA THR A 56 9.73 -6.06 9.41
C THR A 56 9.92 -7.37 10.16
N THR A 57 9.40 -7.43 11.38
CA THR A 57 9.50 -8.58 12.30
C THR A 57 8.11 -9.08 12.68
N PRO A 58 7.96 -10.22 13.39
CA PRO A 58 6.67 -10.62 13.95
C PRO A 58 5.98 -9.54 14.81
N LYS A 59 6.73 -8.71 15.53
CA LYS A 59 6.17 -7.57 16.30
C LYS A 59 5.53 -6.53 15.38
N HIS A 60 6.18 -6.22 14.27
CA HIS A 60 5.65 -5.31 13.24
C HIS A 60 4.35 -5.86 12.65
N ILE A 61 4.33 -7.15 12.27
CA ILE A 61 3.13 -7.77 11.70
C ILE A 61 1.96 -7.75 12.69
N ALA A 62 2.22 -8.02 13.98
CA ALA A 62 1.18 -7.92 15.01
C ALA A 62 0.64 -6.49 15.17
N ALA A 63 1.51 -5.47 15.12
CA ALA A 63 1.12 -4.07 15.19
C ALA A 63 0.32 -3.63 13.95
N ILE A 64 0.76 -4.01 12.74
CA ILE A 64 0.05 -3.77 11.48
C ILE A 64 -1.35 -4.40 11.52
N ALA A 65 -1.45 -5.66 11.95
CA ALA A 65 -2.73 -6.36 12.05
C ALA A 65 -3.67 -5.67 13.05
N LYS A 66 -3.14 -5.14 14.16
CA LYS A 66 -3.91 -4.38 15.14
C LYS A 66 -4.38 -3.04 14.56
N ALA A 67 -3.51 -2.30 13.86
CA ALA A 67 -3.83 -1.00 13.27
C ALA A 67 -4.88 -1.09 12.16
N ALA A 68 -4.83 -2.14 11.34
CA ALA A 68 -5.81 -2.36 10.27
C ALA A 68 -7.12 -3.02 10.74
N LYS A 69 -7.19 -3.48 12.00
CA LYS A 69 -8.35 -4.24 12.50
C LYS A 69 -9.61 -3.38 12.48
N GLY A 70 -10.66 -3.91 11.86
CA GLY A 70 -11.97 -3.24 11.78
C GLY A 70 -12.11 -2.24 10.64
N GLN A 71 -11.03 -1.95 9.90
CA GLN A 71 -11.11 -1.11 8.71
C GLN A 71 -11.65 -1.91 7.52
N PRO A 72 -12.61 -1.37 6.76
CA PRO A 72 -13.11 -2.03 5.57
C PRO A 72 -12.02 -2.06 4.48
N PRO A 73 -11.94 -3.13 3.67
CA PRO A 73 -11.04 -3.15 2.53
C PRO A 73 -11.49 -2.11 1.49
N ARG A 74 -10.54 -1.52 0.77
CA ARG A 74 -10.83 -0.60 -0.34
C ARG A 74 -11.84 -1.17 -1.33
N GLU A 75 -12.85 -0.37 -1.69
CA GLU A 75 -13.77 -0.67 -2.78
C GLU A 75 -13.20 -0.26 -4.14
N TYR A 76 -13.50 -1.05 -5.17
CA TYR A 76 -13.08 -0.78 -6.54
C TYR A 76 -14.06 -1.37 -7.57
N GLY A 77 -14.23 -0.65 -8.68
CA GLY A 77 -15.11 -1.04 -9.77
C GLY A 77 -14.36 -1.39 -11.05
N ALA A 78 -15.08 -1.95 -12.01
CA ALA A 78 -14.56 -2.20 -13.35
C ALA A 78 -14.31 -0.88 -14.09
N ARG A 79 -13.20 -0.79 -14.82
CA ARG A 79 -12.90 0.36 -15.68
C ARG A 79 -13.48 0.12 -17.08
N PRO A 80 -14.06 1.16 -17.73
CA PRO A 80 -14.46 1.05 -19.12
C PRO A 80 -13.29 0.65 -20.03
N PRO A 81 -13.51 -0.26 -20.99
CA PRO A 81 -12.50 -0.59 -22.00
C PRO A 81 -12.03 0.67 -22.72
N ALA A 82 -10.71 0.86 -22.81
CA ALA A 82 -10.11 1.91 -23.62
C ALA A 82 -8.68 1.51 -23.99
N MET A 83 -8.16 2.02 -25.11
CA MET A 83 -6.76 1.84 -25.48
C MET A 83 -5.88 2.70 -24.58
N ARG A 84 -5.08 2.04 -23.73
CA ARG A 84 -4.14 2.66 -22.81
C ARG A 84 -2.76 2.04 -23.04
N LEU A 85 -1.76 2.87 -23.26
CA LEU A 85 -0.40 2.43 -23.58
C LEU A 85 0.57 2.92 -22.51
N SER A 86 1.55 2.07 -22.19
CA SER A 86 2.67 2.41 -21.29
C SER A 86 3.81 3.07 -22.06
N GLY A 87 4.57 3.92 -21.37
CA GLY A 87 5.69 4.70 -21.91
C GLY A 87 6.31 5.57 -20.82
N LEU A 88 6.99 6.65 -21.21
CA LEU A 88 7.45 7.67 -20.25
C LEU A 88 6.28 8.38 -19.56
N GLU A 89 5.18 8.55 -20.29
CA GLU A 89 3.93 9.14 -19.80
C GLU A 89 2.74 8.24 -20.17
N PRO A 90 1.67 8.22 -19.35
CA PRO A 90 0.49 7.44 -19.67
C PRO A 90 -0.23 8.03 -20.89
N PHE A 91 -0.48 7.21 -21.91
CA PHE A 91 -1.30 7.58 -23.06
C PHE A 91 -2.66 6.87 -23.00
N ALA A 92 -3.75 7.63 -23.14
CA ALA A 92 -5.09 7.11 -23.27
C ALA A 92 -5.75 7.73 -24.50
N LEU A 93 -6.24 6.88 -25.42
CA LEU A 93 -7.02 7.34 -26.56
C LEU A 93 -8.40 7.78 -26.05
N SER A 94 -8.72 9.08 -26.18
CA SER A 94 -10.06 9.61 -25.96
C SER A 94 -10.90 9.43 -27.23
N ALA A 95 -12.18 9.11 -27.06
CA ALA A 95 -13.16 9.15 -28.16
C ALA A 95 -13.38 10.58 -28.65
#